data_AF-A0A6T8AMR5-F1
#
_entry.id   AF-A0A6T8AMR5-F1
#
_cell.length_a   1.000
_cell.length_b   1.000
_cell.length_c   1.000
_cell.angle_alpha   90.00
_cell.angle_beta   90.00
_cell.angle_gamma   90.00
#
_symmetry.space_group_name_H-M   'P 1'
#
loop_
_entity.id
_entity.type
_entity.pdbx_description
1 polymer ?
#
loop_
_entity_poly.entity_id
_entity_poly.type
_entity_poly.pdbx_seq_one_letter_code
_entity_poly.pdbx_strand_id
1 'polypeptide(L)'
;GDKVKAMKCLLKSGDTEKIVFFAGVSRSRDIYILAANYLQNLDWHSDTEIVKNIVAFYTKAKAFEQLSSFYDACAQVEIDEYRDYEKALVALREAASWLEKGRFQGKEAKQASLQTRISHVDGFVGARKMVKAEPQQMIQLCHELLEQLDVESAIRVGDVYALMVEWFYSQHQMEQAYALIDKMRNASIILSPYLDHEMVGAICTAVGMPVAQDPTPPPMANDDAVAEAIEELDDDDE
;
A
#
# COMPACT_ATOMS: atom_id res chain seq x y z
N GLY A 1 -24.77 -27.42 20.43
CA GLY A 1 -25.24 -26.56 19.32
C GLY A 1 -24.05 -26.18 18.46
N ASP A 2 -24.24 -26.13 17.15
CA ASP A 2 -23.17 -25.86 16.18
C ASP A 2 -22.74 -24.38 16.26
N LYS A 3 -21.73 -24.11 17.11
CA LYS A 3 -21.24 -22.75 17.38
C LYS A 3 -20.74 -22.04 16.12
N VAL A 4 -20.27 -22.79 15.12
CA VAL A 4 -19.81 -22.22 13.84
C VAL A 4 -20.99 -21.72 13.02
N LYS A 5 -22.10 -22.46 12.96
CA LYS A 5 -23.34 -21.96 12.33
C LYS A 5 -23.86 -20.70 13.02
N ALA A 6 -23.86 -20.67 14.35
CA ALA A 6 -24.25 -19.48 15.10
C ALA A 6 -23.37 -18.28 14.76
N MET A 7 -22.04 -18.48 14.71
CA MET A 7 -21.10 -17.43 14.29
C MET A 7 -21.41 -16.91 12.89
N LYS A 8 -21.65 -17.79 11.91
CA LYS A 8 -21.99 -17.39 10.54
C LYS A 8 -23.27 -16.55 10.48
N CYS A 9 -24.28 -16.85 11.30
CA CYS A 9 -25.49 -16.03 11.40
C CYS A 9 -25.19 -14.65 12.01
N LEU A 10 -24.34 -14.58 13.04
CA LEU A 10 -23.91 -13.30 13.64
C LEU A 10 -23.14 -12.44 12.64
N LEU A 11 -22.19 -13.03 11.87
CA LEU A 11 -21.45 -12.31 10.84
C LEU A 11 -22.38 -11.66 9.80
N LYS A 12 -23.47 -12.33 9.41
CA LYS A 12 -24.48 -11.78 8.49
C LYS A 12 -25.27 -10.61 9.08
N SER A 13 -25.41 -10.56 10.41
CA SER A 13 -26.12 -9.46 11.07
C SER A 13 -25.29 -8.17 11.16
N GLY A 14 -23.97 -8.25 10.99
CA GLY A 14 -23.06 -7.11 11.10
C GLY A 14 -22.86 -6.57 12.52
N ASP A 15 -23.44 -7.23 13.54
CA ASP A 15 -23.35 -6.80 14.94
C ASP A 15 -21.96 -7.11 15.53
N THR A 16 -21.03 -6.16 15.35
CA THR A 16 -19.62 -6.31 15.73
C THR A 16 -19.44 -6.60 17.21
N GLU A 17 -20.19 -5.94 18.10
CA GLU A 17 -20.11 -6.19 19.54
C GLU A 17 -20.49 -7.63 19.88
N LYS A 18 -21.61 -8.14 19.34
CA LYS A 18 -22.02 -9.53 19.55
C LYS A 18 -21.04 -10.52 18.92
N ILE A 19 -20.45 -10.20 17.78
CA ILE A 19 -19.43 -11.04 17.13
C ILE A 19 -18.19 -11.17 18.02
N VAL A 20 -17.66 -10.04 18.51
CA VAL A 20 -16.49 -9.99 19.41
C VAL A 20 -16.79 -10.74 20.72
N PHE A 21 -17.94 -10.46 21.33
CA PHE A 21 -18.38 -11.14 22.55
C PHE A 21 -18.52 -12.65 22.34
N PHE A 22 -19.22 -13.07 21.29
CA PHE A 22 -19.44 -14.49 20.98
C PHE A 22 -18.13 -15.24 20.71
N ALA A 23 -17.18 -14.61 20.02
CA ALA A 23 -15.85 -15.16 19.81
C ALA A 23 -15.10 -15.34 21.13
N GLY A 24 -15.14 -14.32 22.00
CA GLY A 24 -14.50 -14.35 23.33
C GLY A 24 -15.00 -15.48 24.24
N VAL A 25 -16.31 -15.72 24.27
CA VAL A 25 -16.89 -16.79 25.11
C VAL A 25 -16.79 -18.17 24.48
N SER A 26 -16.79 -18.26 23.15
CA SER A 26 -16.83 -19.55 22.45
C SER A 26 -15.55 -20.36 22.55
N ARG A 27 -14.40 -19.67 22.71
CA ARG A 27 -13.05 -20.26 22.82
C ARG A 27 -12.73 -21.32 21.76
N SER A 28 -13.15 -21.07 20.53
CA SER A 28 -12.93 -21.97 19.39
C SER A 28 -12.00 -21.33 18.37
N ARG A 29 -11.02 -22.10 17.88
CA ARG A 29 -10.08 -21.67 16.83
C ARG A 29 -10.81 -21.13 15.61
N ASP A 30 -11.79 -21.87 15.10
CA ASP A 30 -12.50 -21.48 13.87
C ASP A 30 -13.34 -20.22 14.06
N ILE A 31 -13.89 -20.03 15.27
CA ILE A 31 -14.69 -18.84 15.59
C ILE A 31 -13.79 -17.61 15.70
N TYR A 32 -12.61 -17.74 16.31
CA TYR A 32 -11.63 -16.66 16.35
C TYR A 32 -11.19 -16.25 14.94
N ILE A 33 -10.90 -17.23 14.06
CA ILE A 33 -10.52 -16.94 12.66
C ILE A 33 -11.67 -16.23 11.93
N LEU A 34 -12.90 -16.73 12.06
CA LEU A 34 -14.07 -16.11 11.44
C LEU A 34 -14.31 -14.67 11.93
N ALA A 35 -14.15 -14.43 13.24
CA ALA A 35 -14.27 -13.09 13.82
C ALA A 35 -13.20 -12.14 13.26
N ALA A 36 -11.93 -12.54 13.30
CA ALA A 36 -10.82 -11.73 12.83
C ALA A 36 -10.90 -11.44 11.33
N ASN A 37 -11.34 -12.41 10.52
CA ASN A 37 -11.55 -12.21 9.09
C ASN A 37 -12.67 -11.20 8.82
N TYR A 38 -13.75 -11.23 9.59
CA TYR A 38 -14.83 -10.24 9.47
C TYR A 38 -14.35 -8.83 9.83
N LEU A 39 -13.64 -8.71 10.95
CA LEU A 39 -13.14 -7.43 11.46
C LEU A 39 -12.17 -6.73 10.50
N GLN A 40 -11.41 -7.47 9.69
CA GLN A 40 -10.52 -6.88 8.67
C GLN A 40 -11.24 -6.17 7.53
N ASN A 41 -12.53 -6.45 7.32
CA ASN A 41 -13.33 -5.77 6.30
C ASN A 41 -14.01 -4.50 6.84
N LEU A 42 -13.80 -4.18 8.12
CA LEU A 42 -14.26 -2.94 8.73
C LEU A 42 -13.17 -1.86 8.64
N ASP A 43 -13.50 -0.64 9.00
CA ASP A 43 -12.53 0.46 9.12
C ASP A 43 -11.67 0.28 10.40
N TRP A 44 -10.74 -0.67 10.35
CA TRP A 44 -9.83 -0.96 11.44
C TRP A 44 -8.74 0.12 11.61
N HIS A 45 -8.50 0.98 10.61
CA HIS A 45 -7.49 2.03 10.72
C HIS A 45 -7.94 3.12 11.69
N SER A 46 -9.21 3.54 11.56
CA SER A 46 -9.82 4.53 12.46
C SER A 46 -10.16 3.98 13.85
N ASP A 47 -10.25 2.65 14.01
CA ASP A 47 -10.66 2.01 15.27
C ASP A 47 -9.61 1.02 15.81
N THR A 48 -8.82 1.50 16.78
CA THR A 48 -7.80 0.70 17.47
C THR A 48 -8.36 -0.49 18.26
N GLU A 49 -9.65 -0.50 18.61
CA GLU A 49 -10.29 -1.63 19.29
C GLU A 49 -10.50 -2.80 18.32
N ILE A 50 -10.86 -2.52 17.06
CA ILE A 50 -10.96 -3.53 16.01
C ILE A 50 -9.58 -4.19 15.80
N VAL A 51 -8.51 -3.40 15.70
CA VAL A 51 -7.13 -3.91 15.58
C VAL A 51 -6.77 -4.82 16.74
N LYS A 52 -7.02 -4.39 17.98
CA LYS A 52 -6.76 -5.20 19.19
C LYS A 52 -7.52 -6.52 19.15
N ASN A 53 -8.77 -6.52 18.71
CA ASN A 53 -9.58 -7.72 18.59
C ASN A 53 -9.08 -8.67 17.49
N ILE A 54 -8.68 -8.16 16.32
CA ILE A 54 -8.06 -8.95 15.24
C ILE A 54 -6.80 -9.66 15.77
N VAL A 55 -5.87 -8.90 16.35
CA VAL A 55 -4.62 -9.43 16.91
C VAL A 55 -4.90 -10.47 17.99
N ALA A 56 -5.82 -10.18 18.91
CA ALA A 56 -6.19 -11.10 19.99
C ALA A 56 -6.78 -12.41 19.46
N PHE A 57 -7.68 -12.35 18.48
CA PHE A 57 -8.34 -13.54 17.93
C PHE A 57 -7.39 -14.40 17.10
N TYR A 58 -6.58 -13.82 16.21
CA TYR A 58 -5.59 -14.61 15.48
C TYR A 58 -4.51 -15.22 16.38
N THR A 59 -4.05 -14.48 17.39
CA THR A 59 -3.11 -15.01 18.38
C THR A 59 -3.71 -16.21 19.13
N LYS A 60 -4.95 -16.10 19.61
CA LYS A 60 -5.66 -17.20 20.30
C LYS A 60 -5.91 -18.40 19.38
N ALA A 61 -6.12 -18.18 18.08
CA ALA A 61 -6.28 -19.23 17.09
C ALA A 61 -4.96 -19.89 16.65
N LYS A 62 -3.81 -19.30 17.01
CA LYS A 62 -2.49 -19.61 16.43
C LYS A 62 -2.49 -19.49 14.89
N ALA A 63 -3.25 -18.53 14.38
CA ALA A 63 -3.39 -18.21 12.95
C ALA A 63 -2.32 -17.16 12.56
N PHE A 64 -1.05 -17.53 12.72
CA PHE A 64 0.06 -16.58 12.61
C PHE A 64 0.35 -16.11 11.18
N GLU A 65 0.00 -16.92 10.18
CA GLU A 65 0.06 -16.50 8.78
C GLU A 65 -0.91 -15.35 8.52
N GLN A 66 -2.16 -15.50 8.97
CA GLN A 66 -3.19 -14.47 8.81
C GLN A 66 -2.85 -13.21 9.61
N LEU A 67 -2.29 -13.37 10.81
CA LEU A 67 -1.83 -12.23 11.61
C LEU A 67 -0.68 -11.48 10.95
N SER A 68 0.29 -12.20 10.36
CA SER A 68 1.37 -11.60 9.59
C SER A 68 0.82 -10.83 8.38
N SER A 69 -0.10 -11.43 7.62
CA SER A 69 -0.76 -10.77 6.48
C SER A 69 -1.57 -9.53 6.89
N PHE A 70 -2.17 -9.53 8.09
CA PHE A 70 -2.86 -8.35 8.60
C PHE A 70 -1.90 -7.18 8.85
N TYR A 71 -0.77 -7.43 9.52
CA TYR A 71 0.25 -6.40 9.73
C TYR A 71 0.90 -5.93 8.42
N ASP A 72 1.03 -6.82 7.44
CA ASP A 72 1.47 -6.45 6.10
C ASP A 72 0.48 -5.49 5.42
N ALA A 73 -0.82 -5.76 5.51
CA ALA A 73 -1.86 -4.85 5.04
C ALA A 73 -1.83 -3.50 5.78
N CYS A 74 -1.57 -3.51 7.10
CA CYS A 74 -1.34 -2.26 7.85
C CYS A 74 -0.17 -1.47 7.27
N ALA A 75 0.96 -2.11 6.98
CA ALA A 75 2.11 -1.43 6.39
C ALA A 75 1.78 -0.81 5.02
N GLN A 76 1.03 -1.52 4.19
CA GLN A 76 0.62 -1.04 2.87
C GLN A 76 -0.24 0.22 2.97
N VAL A 77 -1.21 0.26 3.89
CA VAL A 77 -2.04 1.45 4.13
C VAL A 77 -1.20 2.64 4.61
N GLU A 78 -0.25 2.42 5.52
CA GLU A 78 0.64 3.48 5.99
C GLU A 78 1.52 4.05 4.85
N ILE A 79 1.92 3.23 3.87
CA ILE A 79 2.69 3.67 2.69
C ILE A 79 1.80 4.43 1.70
N ASP A 80 0.67 3.84 1.31
CA ASP A 80 -0.12 4.34 0.17
C ASP A 80 -0.95 5.57 0.54
N GLU A 81 -1.61 5.53 1.70
CA GLU A 81 -2.55 6.57 2.12
C GLU A 81 -1.85 7.67 2.93
N TYR A 82 -0.93 7.29 3.82
CA TYR A 82 -0.34 8.22 4.79
C TYR A 82 1.11 8.59 4.51
N ARG A 83 1.81 7.84 3.65
CA ARG A 83 3.26 7.98 3.39
C ARG A 83 4.09 8.00 4.68
N ASP A 84 3.63 7.28 5.70
CA ASP A 84 4.27 7.13 7.00
C ASP A 84 5.14 5.85 6.98
N TYR A 85 6.28 5.98 6.31
CA TYR A 85 7.24 4.88 6.14
C TYR A 85 7.82 4.38 7.48
N GLU A 86 7.89 5.24 8.49
CA GLU A 86 8.28 4.88 9.85
C GLU A 86 7.28 3.92 10.50
N LYS A 87 5.98 4.21 10.44
CA LYS A 87 4.94 3.28 10.91
C LYS A 87 4.86 2.03 10.06
N ALA A 88 4.98 2.15 8.74
CA ALA A 88 5.01 1.00 7.84
C ALA A 88 6.13 0.04 8.20
N LEU A 89 7.33 0.56 8.49
CA LEU A 89 8.48 -0.24 8.91
C LEU A 89 8.22 -1.01 10.23
N VAL A 90 7.56 -0.37 11.20
CA VAL A 90 7.15 -1.03 12.44
C VAL A 90 6.17 -2.16 12.15
N ALA A 91 5.15 -1.91 11.32
CA ALA A 91 4.16 -2.92 10.93
C ALA A 91 4.79 -4.10 10.16
N LEU A 92 5.72 -3.86 9.23
CA LEU A 92 6.45 -4.92 8.52
C LEU A 92 7.29 -5.78 9.48
N ARG A 93 7.96 -5.18 10.47
CA ARG A 93 8.71 -5.91 11.49
C ARG A 93 7.79 -6.76 12.37
N GLU A 94 6.61 -6.25 12.73
CA GLU A 94 5.59 -7.04 13.42
C GLU A 94 5.13 -8.22 12.56
N ALA A 95 4.81 -7.98 11.28
CA ALA A 95 4.45 -9.03 10.33
C ALA A 95 5.51 -10.14 10.27
N ALA A 96 6.80 -9.77 10.21
CA ALA A 96 7.90 -10.73 10.19
C ALA A 96 7.98 -11.56 11.48
N SER A 97 7.84 -10.91 12.64
CA SER A 97 7.87 -11.58 13.95
C SER A 97 6.76 -12.62 14.12
N TRP A 98 5.58 -12.38 13.54
CA TRP A 98 4.47 -13.33 13.55
C TRP A 98 4.68 -14.48 12.57
N LEU A 99 5.22 -14.17 11.39
CA LEU A 99 5.56 -15.17 10.39
C LEU A 99 6.56 -16.20 10.95
N GLU A 100 7.57 -15.75 11.72
CA GLU A 100 8.55 -16.60 12.39
C GLU A 100 7.91 -17.62 13.35
N LYS A 101 6.85 -17.23 14.06
CA LYS A 101 6.09 -18.10 14.98
C LYS A 101 5.21 -19.12 14.24
N GLY A 102 4.88 -18.83 12.99
CA GLY A 102 4.07 -19.68 12.11
C GLY A 102 4.77 -20.94 11.62
N ARG A 103 3.97 -21.98 11.36
CA ARG A 103 4.38 -23.21 10.68
C ARG A 103 3.38 -23.52 9.57
N PHE A 104 3.73 -23.15 8.34
CA PHE A 104 2.91 -23.33 7.15
C PHE A 104 3.82 -23.40 5.90
N GLN A 105 3.29 -23.90 4.79
CA GLN A 105 4.05 -24.04 3.53
C GLN A 105 4.34 -22.67 2.90
N GLY A 106 5.51 -22.52 2.27
CA GLY A 106 5.89 -21.25 1.64
C GLY A 106 6.31 -20.14 2.61
N LYS A 107 6.45 -20.44 3.91
CA LYS A 107 6.94 -19.50 4.93
C LYS A 107 8.26 -18.85 4.54
N GLU A 108 9.23 -19.62 4.07
CA GLU A 108 10.57 -19.12 3.72
C GLU A 108 10.51 -18.08 2.60
N ALA A 109 9.71 -18.34 1.56
CA ALA A 109 9.51 -17.38 0.47
C ALA A 109 8.83 -16.09 0.95
N LYS A 110 7.77 -16.20 1.78
CA LYS A 110 7.13 -15.03 2.39
C LYS A 110 8.09 -14.26 3.30
N GLN A 111 8.92 -14.97 4.06
CA GLN A 111 9.89 -14.34 4.96
C GLN A 111 10.98 -13.60 4.18
N ALA A 112 11.49 -14.19 3.09
CA ALA A 112 12.44 -13.53 2.21
C ALA A 112 11.84 -12.27 1.58
N SER A 113 10.63 -12.36 1.01
CA SER A 113 9.92 -11.21 0.44
C SER A 113 9.71 -10.08 1.45
N LEU A 114 9.27 -10.42 2.67
CA LEU A 114 9.03 -9.44 3.72
C LEU A 114 10.34 -8.81 4.22
N GLN A 115 11.43 -9.59 4.31
CA GLN A 115 12.74 -9.08 4.69
C GLN A 115 13.31 -8.12 3.64
N THR A 116 13.13 -8.41 2.36
CA THR A 116 13.49 -7.49 1.27
C THR A 116 12.71 -6.19 1.40
N ARG A 117 11.39 -6.24 1.60
CA ARG A 117 10.56 -5.03 1.80
C ARG A 117 10.97 -4.22 3.02
N ILE A 118 11.26 -4.88 4.16
CA ILE A 118 11.81 -4.23 5.35
C ILE A 118 13.10 -3.48 5.02
N SER A 119 14.01 -4.11 4.27
CA SER A 119 15.29 -3.48 3.89
C SER A 119 15.09 -2.23 3.03
N HIS A 120 14.18 -2.27 2.06
CA HIS A 120 13.90 -1.11 1.19
C HIS A 120 13.24 0.04 1.98
N VAL A 121 12.24 -0.27 2.81
CA VAL A 121 11.57 0.75 3.64
C VAL A 121 12.54 1.33 4.67
N ASP A 122 13.37 0.52 5.33
CA ASP A 122 14.37 0.98 6.29
C ASP A 122 15.42 1.88 5.62
N GLY A 123 15.88 1.52 4.42
CA GLY A 123 16.76 2.35 3.61
C GLY A 123 16.14 3.71 3.29
N PHE A 124 14.86 3.75 2.90
CA PHE A 124 14.18 5.00 2.60
C PHE A 124 13.96 5.88 3.85
N VAL A 125 13.56 5.28 4.98
CA VAL A 125 13.46 5.98 6.27
C VAL A 125 14.82 6.54 6.69
N GLY A 126 15.91 5.80 6.45
CA GLY A 126 17.27 6.27 6.64
C GLY A 126 17.56 7.52 5.81
N ALA A 127 17.29 7.48 4.50
CA ALA A 127 17.49 8.60 3.59
C ALA A 127 16.73 9.87 4.05
N ARG A 128 15.46 9.74 4.46
CA ARG A 128 14.65 10.87 4.95
C ARG A 128 15.25 11.57 6.17
N LYS A 129 15.90 10.82 7.07
CA LYS A 129 16.55 11.38 8.26
C LYS A 129 17.82 12.17 7.94
N MET A 130 18.47 11.86 6.82
CA MET A 130 19.76 12.42 6.44
C MET A 130 19.66 13.74 5.67
N VAL A 131 18.46 14.15 5.22
CA VAL A 131 18.23 15.35 4.39
C VAL A 131 18.92 16.61 4.94
N LYS A 132 18.93 16.80 6.26
CA LYS A 132 19.52 17.99 6.91
C LYS A 132 20.99 17.83 7.28
N ALA A 133 21.44 16.61 7.56
CA ALA A 133 22.77 16.36 8.12
C ALA A 133 23.78 15.95 7.04
N GLU A 134 23.38 15.03 6.15
CA GLU A 134 24.26 14.37 5.18
C GLU A 134 23.55 14.24 3.82
N PRO A 135 23.21 15.38 3.16
CA PRO A 135 22.36 15.36 1.98
C PRO A 135 22.99 14.66 0.76
N GLN A 136 24.31 14.67 0.64
CA GLN A 136 25.00 13.94 -0.44
C GLN A 136 24.84 12.42 -0.29
N GLN A 137 24.93 11.91 0.94
CA GLN A 137 24.70 10.49 1.22
C GLN A 137 23.23 10.13 1.03
N MET A 138 22.30 11.03 1.40
CA MET A 138 20.87 10.86 1.13
C MET A 138 20.59 10.66 -0.35
N ILE A 139 21.17 11.49 -1.23
CA ILE A 139 21.00 11.36 -2.69
C ILE A 139 21.58 10.04 -3.20
N GLN A 140 22.79 9.68 -2.75
CA GLN A 140 23.41 8.42 -3.13
C GLN A 140 22.53 7.23 -2.74
N LEU A 141 22.04 7.21 -1.49
CA LEU A 141 21.17 6.15 -0.99
C LEU A 141 19.85 6.07 -1.76
N CYS A 142 19.27 7.22 -2.14
CA CYS A 142 18.06 7.25 -2.97
C CYS A 142 18.31 6.66 -4.37
N HIS A 143 19.44 6.95 -4.99
CA HIS A 143 19.80 6.34 -6.28
C HIS A 143 20.05 4.83 -6.15
N GLU A 144 20.82 4.39 -5.16
CA GLU A 144 21.07 2.97 -4.90
C GLU A 144 19.76 2.21 -4.62
N LEU A 145 18.81 2.86 -3.92
CA LEU A 145 17.50 2.31 -3.63
C LEU A 145 16.64 2.14 -4.89
N LEU A 146 16.65 3.13 -5.79
CA LEU A 146 15.93 3.07 -7.08
C LEU A 146 16.51 2.01 -8.03
N GLU A 147 17.75 1.59 -7.84
CA GLU A 147 18.39 0.51 -8.60
C GLU A 147 18.09 -0.89 -8.03
N GLN A 148 17.51 -0.99 -6.84
CA GLN A 148 17.16 -2.29 -6.25
C GLN A 148 15.99 -2.94 -7.00
N LEU A 149 16.10 -4.25 -7.22
CA LEU A 149 15.01 -5.07 -7.78
C LEU A 149 13.80 -5.04 -6.83
N ASP A 150 12.60 -4.99 -7.40
CA ASP A 150 11.32 -5.01 -6.67
C ASP A 150 11.16 -3.89 -5.63
N VAL A 151 11.90 -2.77 -5.76
CA VAL A 151 11.75 -1.61 -4.86
C VAL A 151 10.31 -1.08 -4.83
N GLU A 152 9.62 -1.11 -5.96
CA GLU A 152 8.22 -0.70 -6.12
C GLU A 152 7.23 -1.54 -5.31
N SER A 153 7.61 -2.76 -4.91
CA SER A 153 6.79 -3.60 -4.03
C SER A 153 6.86 -3.19 -2.55
N ALA A 154 7.82 -2.34 -2.20
CA ALA A 154 8.12 -1.94 -0.83
C ALA A 154 7.84 -0.47 -0.57
N ILE A 155 8.08 0.39 -1.56
CA ILE A 155 7.96 1.85 -1.43
C ILE A 155 7.39 2.45 -2.71
N ARG A 156 6.79 3.63 -2.59
CA ARG A 156 6.39 4.41 -3.76
C ARG A 156 7.62 5.11 -4.31
N VAL A 157 8.13 4.66 -5.44
CA VAL A 157 9.30 5.26 -6.12
C VAL A 157 9.14 6.76 -6.37
N GLY A 158 7.90 7.23 -6.58
CA GLY A 158 7.62 8.67 -6.69
C GLY A 158 7.98 9.47 -5.45
N ASP A 159 7.83 8.93 -4.24
CA ASP A 159 8.23 9.60 -3.00
C ASP A 159 9.76 9.70 -2.87
N VAL A 160 10.50 8.73 -3.42
CA VAL A 160 11.97 8.76 -3.45
C VAL A 160 12.47 9.87 -4.37
N TYR A 161 11.86 10.00 -5.55
CA TYR A 161 12.16 11.10 -6.44
C TYR A 161 11.76 12.44 -5.84
N ALA A 162 10.58 12.54 -5.21
CA ALA A 162 10.12 13.77 -4.57
C ALA A 162 11.10 14.27 -3.51
N LEU A 163 11.61 13.37 -2.65
CA LEU A 163 12.60 13.71 -1.64
C LEU A 163 13.84 14.38 -2.24
N MET A 164 14.36 13.82 -3.35
CA MET A 164 15.53 14.38 -4.03
C MET A 164 15.20 15.70 -4.74
N VAL A 165 14.05 15.78 -5.43
CA VAL A 165 13.61 16.99 -6.16
C VAL A 165 13.43 18.16 -5.20
N GLU A 166 12.73 17.96 -4.08
CA GLU A 166 12.53 18.97 -3.04
C GLU A 166 13.88 19.45 -2.48
N TRP A 167 14.83 18.54 -2.27
CA TRP A 167 16.16 18.90 -1.81
C TRP A 167 16.90 19.76 -2.84
N PHE A 168 17.00 19.34 -4.10
CA PHE A 168 17.68 20.12 -5.15
C PHE A 168 17.01 21.48 -5.38
N TYR A 169 15.68 21.53 -5.32
CA TYR A 169 14.92 22.78 -5.38
C TYR A 169 15.28 23.72 -4.23
N SER A 170 15.39 23.20 -3.00
CA SER A 170 15.81 23.99 -1.83
C SER A 170 17.24 24.54 -1.94
N GLN A 171 18.10 23.89 -2.72
CA GLN A 171 19.47 24.33 -3.00
C GLN A 171 19.57 25.24 -4.23
N HIS A 172 18.44 25.62 -4.84
CA HIS A 172 18.37 26.35 -6.10
C HIS A 172 19.06 25.65 -7.30
N GLN A 173 19.25 24.33 -7.20
CA GLN A 173 19.87 23.50 -8.25
C GLN A 173 18.80 23.01 -9.24
N MET A 174 18.25 23.95 -10.01
CA MET A 174 17.08 23.72 -10.87
C MET A 174 17.33 22.68 -11.99
N GLU A 175 18.52 22.66 -12.57
CA GLU A 175 18.87 21.68 -13.62
C GLU A 175 18.82 20.24 -13.10
N GLN A 176 19.33 20.01 -11.90
CA GLN A 176 19.35 18.69 -11.26
C GLN A 176 17.94 18.26 -10.83
N ALA A 177 17.16 19.19 -10.28
CA ALA A 177 15.76 18.96 -9.95
C ALA A 177 14.95 18.58 -11.21
N TYR A 178 15.14 19.30 -12.33
CA TYR A 178 14.47 19.01 -13.59
C TYR A 178 14.86 17.64 -14.16
N ALA A 179 16.14 17.28 -14.10
CA ALA A 179 16.61 15.97 -14.58
C ALA A 179 15.93 14.80 -13.83
N LEU A 180 15.62 14.97 -12.55
CA LEU A 180 14.85 13.97 -11.79
C LEU A 180 13.38 13.94 -12.19
N ILE A 181 12.75 15.10 -12.40
CA ILE A 181 11.38 15.19 -12.91
C ILE A 181 11.28 14.50 -14.28
N ASP A 182 12.25 14.71 -15.17
CA ASP A 182 12.28 14.05 -16.47
C ASP A 182 12.40 12.51 -16.33
N LYS A 183 13.24 12.03 -15.40
CA LYS A 183 13.30 10.60 -15.07
C LYS A 183 11.95 10.05 -14.58
N MET A 184 11.24 10.79 -13.71
CA MET A 184 9.89 10.39 -13.26
C MET A 184 8.93 10.25 -14.45
N ARG A 185 8.95 11.21 -15.39
CA ARG A 185 8.08 11.17 -16.59
C ARG A 185 8.44 10.02 -17.53
N ASN A 186 9.74 9.77 -17.75
CA ASN A 186 10.21 8.64 -18.55
C ASN A 186 9.82 7.28 -17.94
N ALA A 187 9.71 7.22 -16.61
CA ALA A 187 9.19 6.08 -15.87
C ALA A 187 7.64 6.04 -15.80
N SER A 188 6.94 6.93 -16.51
CA SER A 188 5.47 7.06 -16.48
C SER A 188 4.87 7.31 -15.08
N ILE A 189 5.64 7.94 -14.19
CA ILE A 189 5.18 8.34 -12.86
C ILE A 189 4.40 9.66 -12.98
N ILE A 190 3.14 9.65 -12.54
CA ILE A 190 2.30 10.85 -12.42
C ILE A 190 2.92 11.75 -11.34
N LEU A 191 3.12 13.04 -11.62
CA LEU A 191 3.86 13.95 -10.75
C LEU A 191 2.99 14.54 -9.64
N SER A 192 1.73 14.86 -9.94
CA SER A 192 0.83 15.59 -9.02
C SER A 192 0.64 14.96 -7.63
N PRO A 193 0.67 13.62 -7.42
CA PRO A 193 0.63 13.08 -6.08
C PRO A 193 1.91 13.37 -5.29
N TYR A 194 3.05 13.56 -5.94
CA TYR A 194 4.37 13.57 -5.31
C TYR A 194 4.99 14.96 -5.22
N LEU A 195 4.69 15.84 -6.18
CA LEU A 195 5.34 17.14 -6.32
C LEU A 195 4.29 18.26 -6.38
N ASP A 196 4.59 19.36 -5.71
CA ASP A 196 3.80 20.58 -5.79
C ASP A 196 3.86 21.21 -7.20
N HIS A 197 2.70 21.65 -7.71
CA HIS A 197 2.58 22.20 -9.06
C HIS A 197 3.35 23.53 -9.24
N GLU A 198 3.40 24.38 -8.21
CA GLU A 198 4.16 25.63 -8.28
C GLU A 198 5.66 25.35 -8.30
N MET A 199 6.14 24.39 -7.49
CA MET A 199 7.52 23.94 -7.50
C MET A 199 7.92 23.39 -8.87
N VAL A 200 7.13 22.48 -9.46
CA VAL A 200 7.39 21.94 -10.80
C VAL A 200 7.41 23.05 -11.85
N GLY A 201 6.46 23.99 -11.78
CA GLY A 201 6.40 25.15 -12.67
C GLY A 201 7.65 26.04 -12.56
N ALA A 202 8.10 26.32 -11.33
CA ALA A 202 9.29 27.13 -11.07
C ALA A 202 10.56 26.46 -11.61
N ILE A 203 10.72 25.15 -11.40
CA ILE A 203 11.85 24.37 -11.92
C ILE A 203 11.87 24.41 -13.46
N CYS A 204 10.73 24.12 -14.10
CA CYS A 204 10.65 24.11 -15.57
C CYS A 204 10.94 25.50 -16.17
N THR A 205 10.39 26.56 -15.56
CA THR A 205 10.61 27.94 -16.00
C THR A 205 12.08 28.34 -15.87
N ALA A 206 12.74 27.96 -14.78
CA ALA A 206 14.16 28.27 -14.56
C ALA A 206 15.08 27.59 -15.59
N VAL A 207 14.73 26.41 -16.08
CA VAL A 207 15.49 25.66 -17.10
C VAL A 207 15.05 26.03 -18.53
N GLY A 208 14.02 26.86 -18.70
CA GLY A 208 13.49 27.26 -20.00
C GLY A 208 12.70 26.15 -20.72
N MET A 209 12.22 25.15 -19.98
CA MET A 209 11.46 24.02 -20.49
C MET A 209 9.95 24.23 -20.27
N PRO A 210 9.09 23.68 -21.14
CA PRO A 210 7.64 23.73 -20.92
C PRO A 210 7.28 23.01 -19.61
N VAL A 211 6.32 23.58 -18.88
CA VAL A 211 5.87 23.02 -17.59
C VAL A 211 5.48 21.57 -17.78
N ALA A 212 6.11 20.68 -17.02
CA ALA A 212 5.80 19.26 -17.05
C ALA A 212 4.34 19.05 -16.61
N GLN A 213 3.49 18.66 -17.55
CA GLN A 213 2.13 18.21 -17.27
C GLN A 213 2.11 16.70 -17.08
N ASP A 214 1.20 16.23 -16.22
CA ASP A 214 0.93 14.82 -16.06
C ASP A 214 0.53 14.20 -17.41
N PRO A 215 0.88 12.92 -17.66
CA PRO A 215 0.38 12.22 -18.83
C PRO A 215 -1.15 12.29 -18.86
N THR A 216 -1.74 12.83 -19.93
CA THR A 216 -3.20 12.77 -20.08
C THR A 216 -3.59 11.31 -20.21
N PRO A 217 -4.56 10.81 -19.40
CA PRO A 217 -5.07 9.46 -19.60
C PRO A 217 -5.57 9.32 -21.04
N PRO A 218 -5.37 8.16 -21.70
CA PRO A 218 -5.85 7.97 -23.06
C PRO A 218 -7.36 8.27 -23.10
N PRO A 219 -7.86 8.93 -24.15
CA PRO A 219 -9.28 9.19 -24.28
C PRO A 219 -10.01 7.85 -24.19
N MET A 220 -10.91 7.72 -23.20
CA MET A 220 -11.77 6.56 -23.07
C MET A 220 -12.48 6.38 -24.40
N ALA A 221 -12.27 5.23 -25.06
CA ALA A 221 -13.02 4.88 -26.26
C ALA A 221 -14.51 4.93 -25.89
N ASN A 222 -15.25 5.76 -26.62
CA ASN A 222 -16.67 5.96 -26.41
C ASN A 222 -17.38 4.63 -26.73
N ASP A 223 -17.84 3.93 -25.69
CA ASP A 223 -18.43 2.58 -25.77
C ASP A 223 -19.92 2.64 -26.15
N ASP A 224 -20.25 3.49 -27.14
CA ASP A 224 -21.63 3.86 -27.51
C ASP A 224 -22.04 3.29 -28.88
N ALA A 225 -21.51 2.12 -29.25
CA ALA A 225 -21.77 1.48 -30.54
C ALA A 225 -22.23 0.01 -30.42
N VAL A 226 -22.89 -0.38 -29.32
CA VAL A 226 -23.51 -1.70 -29.19
C VAL A 226 -24.97 -1.56 -28.75
N ALA A 227 -25.77 -0.86 -29.55
CA ALA A 227 -27.22 -0.82 -29.39
C ALA A 227 -27.92 -0.59 -30.73
N GLU A 228 -27.71 -1.44 -31.73
CA GLU A 228 -28.61 -1.56 -32.88
C GLU A 228 -28.27 -2.83 -33.69
N ALA A 229 -28.74 -3.99 -33.22
CA ALA A 229 -28.78 -5.23 -34.03
C ALA A 229 -29.67 -6.30 -33.37
N ILE A 230 -30.89 -5.97 -32.95
CA ILE A 230 -31.94 -6.98 -32.71
C ILE A 230 -33.28 -6.36 -33.11
N GLU A 231 -33.56 -6.31 -34.40
CA GLU A 231 -34.92 -6.27 -34.96
C GLU A 231 -34.84 -6.66 -36.42
N GLU A 232 -34.99 -7.96 -36.69
CA GLU A 232 -35.49 -8.57 -37.93
C GLU A 232 -35.37 -10.09 -37.71
N LEU A 233 -36.35 -10.64 -36.97
CA LEU A 233 -36.75 -12.03 -37.15
C LEU A 233 -38.06 -11.97 -37.93
N ASP A 234 -37.91 -12.26 -39.21
CA ASP A 234 -38.94 -12.40 -40.22
C ASP A 234 -40.15 -13.19 -39.70
N ASP A 235 -41.31 -12.51 -39.73
CA ASP A 235 -42.58 -13.15 -40.00
C ASP A 235 -42.62 -13.60 -41.47
N ASP A 236 -43.33 -14.71 -41.69
CA ASP A 236 -43.84 -15.23 -42.97
C ASP A 236 -42.86 -16.00 -43.89
N ASP A 237 -42.98 -17.33 -43.93
CA ASP A 237 -43.81 -18.00 -44.96
C ASP A 237 -43.83 -19.54 -44.84
N GLU A 238 -45.06 -20.07 -44.91
CA GLU A 238 -45.58 -21.41 -45.32
C GLU A 238 -45.21 -22.71 -44.57
#